data_AF-A0A7Y7BE89-F1
#
_entry.id   AF-A0A7Y7BE89-F1
#
_cell.length_a   1.000
_cell.length_b   1.000
_cell.length_c   1.000
_cell.angle_alpha   90.00
_cell.angle_beta   90.00
_cell.angle_gamma   90.00
#
_symmetry.space_group_name_H-M   'P 1'
#
loop_
_entity.id
_entity.type
_entity.pdbx_description
1 polymer ?
#
loop_
_entity_poly.entity_id
_entity_poly.type
_entity_poly.pdbx_seq_one_letter_code
_entity_poly.pdbx_strand_id
1 'polypeptide(L)'
;MKKLATLLILTIVCACNSPKESDGSSKTVFGNFAAESYAQRSEGYDYVTVSIDSINDQFASVIIDARKDKKSPTCELEVFARIV
;
A
#
# COMPACT_ATOMS: atom_id res chain seq x y z
N MET A 1 38.01 -29.47 -27.61
CA MET A 1 36.76 -29.21 -26.88
C MET A 1 37.06 -28.40 -25.62
N LYS A 2 36.88 -27.09 -25.63
CA LYS A 2 36.81 -26.24 -24.43
C LYS A 2 36.11 -24.95 -24.83
N LYS A 3 35.07 -24.63 -24.07
CA LYS A 3 33.89 -23.90 -24.51
C LYS A 3 34.19 -22.41 -24.69
N LEU A 4 33.79 -21.89 -25.85
CA LEU A 4 33.70 -20.46 -26.12
C LEU A 4 32.49 -19.94 -25.32
N ALA A 5 32.76 -19.29 -24.17
CA ALA A 5 31.72 -18.66 -23.36
C ALA A 5 31.70 -17.16 -23.68
N THR A 6 30.89 -16.79 -24.66
CA THR A 6 30.56 -15.40 -24.98
C THR A 6 29.72 -14.84 -23.83
N LEU A 7 30.32 -13.94 -23.05
CA LEU A 7 29.65 -13.23 -21.96
C LEU A 7 28.80 -12.10 -22.57
N LEU A 8 27.52 -12.38 -22.77
CA LEU A 8 26.53 -11.41 -23.27
C LEU A 8 26.26 -10.38 -22.15
N ILE A 9 26.78 -9.16 -22.31
CA ILE A 9 26.50 -8.03 -21.44
C ILE A 9 25.06 -7.57 -21.75
N LEU A 10 24.11 -7.91 -20.88
CA LEU A 10 22.74 -7.40 -20.95
C LEU A 10 22.63 -6.16 -20.06
N THR A 11 22.94 -4.99 -20.61
CA THR A 11 22.63 -3.70 -19.98
C THR A 11 21.13 -3.48 -20.01
N ILE A 12 20.44 -3.86 -18.93
CA ILE A 12 19.07 -3.43 -18.67
C ILE A 12 19.14 -1.96 -18.24
N VAL A 13 18.87 -1.06 -19.18
CA VAL A 13 18.58 0.34 -18.85
C VAL A 13 17.15 0.38 -18.34
N CYS A 14 16.99 0.32 -17.02
CA CYS A 14 15.71 0.55 -16.37
C CYS A 14 15.43 2.06 -16.44
N ALA A 15 14.71 2.49 -17.47
CA ALA A 15 14.14 3.84 -17.51
C ALA A 15 12.95 3.89 -16.56
N CYS A 16 13.19 4.31 -15.30
CA CYS A 16 12.11 4.72 -14.42
C CYS A 16 11.54 6.04 -14.97
N ASN A 17 10.38 5.98 -15.63
CA ASN A 17 9.54 7.16 -15.78
C ASN A 17 9.06 7.55 -14.38
N SER A 18 9.64 8.59 -13.79
CA SER A 18 9.05 9.24 -12.63
C SER A 18 7.67 9.77 -13.03
N PRO A 19 6.59 9.45 -12.31
CA PRO A 19 5.35 10.18 -12.47
C PRO A 19 5.62 11.66 -12.18
N LYS A 20 5.12 12.53 -13.05
CA LYS A 20 5.10 13.98 -12.80
C LYS A 20 4.15 14.22 -11.62
N GLU A 21 4.70 14.57 -10.46
CA GLU A 21 3.91 15.10 -9.36
C GLU A 21 3.38 16.47 -9.78
N SER A 22 2.08 16.53 -10.08
CA SER A 22 1.33 17.77 -10.10
C SER A 22 1.23 18.26 -8.66
N ASP A 23 2.02 19.28 -8.35
CA ASP A 23 1.87 20.09 -7.15
C ASP A 23 0.51 20.79 -7.20
N GLY A 24 -0.45 20.17 -6.51
CA GLY A 24 -1.68 20.76 -6.07
C GLY A 24 -1.88 20.26 -4.66
N SER A 25 -1.56 21.08 -3.67
CA SER A 25 -1.83 20.88 -2.26
C SER A 25 -3.35 20.75 -2.00
N SER A 26 -3.95 19.68 -2.49
CA SER A 26 -5.09 19.04 -1.88
C SER A 26 -4.53 18.23 -0.71
N LYS A 27 -5.08 18.39 0.49
CA LYS A 27 -4.88 17.40 1.54
C LYS A 27 -5.46 16.09 1.03
N THR A 28 -4.64 15.29 0.36
CA THR A 28 -5.05 14.01 -0.19
C THR A 28 -5.29 13.08 0.99
N VAL A 29 -6.56 12.93 1.38
CA VAL A 29 -7.01 11.99 2.43
C VAL A 29 -7.00 10.53 1.94
N PHE A 30 -6.70 10.32 0.66
CA PHE A 30 -6.63 9.00 0.03
C PHE A 30 -5.26 8.36 0.25
N GLY A 31 -5.27 7.04 0.44
CA GLY A 31 -4.07 6.26 0.63
C GLY A 31 -4.23 5.16 1.66
N ASN A 32 -3.11 4.52 1.97
CA ASN A 32 -3.02 3.43 2.95
C ASN A 32 -2.23 3.91 4.15
N PHE A 33 -2.81 3.72 5.33
CA PHE A 33 -2.25 4.11 6.61
C PHE A 33 -2.16 2.89 7.49
N ALA A 34 -1.04 2.75 8.19
CA ALA A 34 -0.81 1.64 9.08
C ALA A 34 -0.17 2.15 10.36
N ALA A 35 -0.59 1.60 11.50
CA ALA A 35 0.16 1.77 12.74
C ALA A 35 1.56 1.16 12.60
N GLU A 36 2.54 1.67 13.35
CA GLU A 36 3.92 1.14 13.33
C GLU A 36 3.97 -0.37 13.59
N SER A 37 3.08 -0.88 14.45
CA SER A 37 2.98 -2.31 14.78
C SER A 37 2.62 -3.21 13.59
N TYR A 38 2.09 -2.64 12.49
CA TYR A 38 1.86 -3.37 11.24
C TYR A 38 3.14 -4.00 10.68
N ALA A 39 4.32 -3.43 10.98
CA ALA A 39 5.61 -4.01 10.60
C ALA A 39 5.78 -5.45 11.12
N GLN A 40 5.21 -5.76 12.30
CA GLN A 40 5.34 -7.05 12.98
C GLN A 40 4.10 -7.95 12.81
N ARG A 41 3.18 -7.60 11.90
CA ARG A 41 1.92 -8.36 11.69
C ARG A 41 2.13 -9.84 11.36
N SER A 42 3.25 -10.20 10.72
CA SER A 42 3.61 -11.58 10.40
C SER A 42 4.02 -12.40 11.62
N GLU A 43 4.44 -11.74 12.70
CA GLU A 43 4.81 -12.35 13.97
C GLU A 43 3.59 -12.58 14.88
N GLY A 44 2.42 -12.05 14.50
CA GLY A 44 1.18 -12.21 15.25
C GLY A 44 0.87 -11.06 16.21
N TYR A 45 1.58 -9.94 16.14
CA TYR A 45 1.25 -8.75 16.92
C TYR A 45 -0.01 -8.05 16.42
N ASP A 46 -0.64 -7.31 17.33
CA ASP A 46 -1.80 -6.49 17.04
C ASP A 46 -1.43 -5.39 16.04
N TYR A 47 -2.27 -5.21 15.02
CA TYR A 47 -2.10 -4.16 14.03
C TYR A 47 -3.43 -3.51 13.70
N VAL A 48 -3.34 -2.29 13.18
CA VAL A 48 -4.46 -1.54 12.60
C VAL A 48 -4.01 -0.96 11.27
N THR A 49 -4.83 -1.12 10.24
CA THR A 49 -4.68 -0.44 8.94
C THR A 49 -5.95 0.31 8.57
N VAL A 50 -5.78 1.40 7.83
CA VAL A 50 -6.87 2.18 7.24
C VAL A 50 -6.54 2.40 5.76
N SER A 51 -7.43 1.98 4.88
CA SER A 51 -7.36 2.25 3.45
C SER A 51 -8.49 3.19 3.05
N ILE A 52 -8.15 4.26 2.33
CA ILE A 52 -9.11 5.28 1.88
C ILE A 52 -8.98 5.44 0.37
N ASP A 53 -10.03 5.02 -0.35
CA ASP A 53 -10.09 5.09 -1.81
C ASP A 53 -11.24 6.00 -2.26
N SER A 54 -10.99 6.79 -3.31
CA SER A 54 -12.03 7.64 -3.89
C SER A 54 -13.06 6.79 -4.64
N ILE A 55 -14.34 7.01 -4.34
CA ILE A 55 -15.45 6.48 -5.15
C ILE A 55 -15.82 7.53 -6.20
N ASN A 56 -15.92 8.80 -5.78
CA ASN A 56 -16.14 9.98 -6.61
C ASN A 56 -15.79 11.25 -5.81
N ASP A 57 -16.05 12.43 -6.36
CA ASP A 57 -15.74 13.72 -5.74
C ASP A 57 -16.48 13.99 -4.40
N GLN A 58 -17.45 13.16 -4.03
CA GLN A 58 -18.28 13.32 -2.83
C GLN A 58 -18.11 12.18 -1.83
N PHE A 59 -17.59 11.03 -2.25
CA PHE A 59 -17.56 9.82 -1.43
C PHE A 59 -16.24 9.06 -1.53
N ALA A 60 -15.84 8.48 -0.42
CA ALA A 60 -14.70 7.58 -0.32
C ALA A 60 -15.13 6.24 0.31
N SER A 61 -14.48 5.17 -0.12
CA SER A 61 -14.49 3.90 0.62
C SER A 61 -13.43 3.98 1.71
N VAL A 62 -13.80 3.60 2.93
CA VAL A 62 -12.90 3.50 4.07
C VAL A 62 -12.95 2.09 4.61
N ILE A 63 -11.81 1.41 4.56
CA ILE A 63 -11.64 0.06 5.09
C ILE A 63 -10.71 0.16 6.30
N ILE A 64 -11.15 -0.37 7.44
CA ILE A 64 -10.37 -0.46 8.67
C ILE A 64 -10.23 -1.94 9.00
N ASP A 65 -8.99 -2.41 9.02
CA ASP A 65 -8.66 -3.76 9.47
C ASP A 65 -7.85 -3.68 10.76
N ALA A 66 -8.35 -4.36 11.78
CA ALA A 66 -7.63 -4.56 13.02
C ALA A 66 -7.57 -6.04 13.34
N ARG A 67 -6.37 -6.55 13.63
CA ARG A 67 -6.20 -7.89 14.17
C ARG A 67 -5.71 -7.78 15.59
N LYS A 68 -6.35 -8.54 16.48
CA LYS A 68 -5.80 -8.87 17.79
C LYS A 68 -5.27 -10.30 17.73
N ASP A 69 -3.96 -10.49 17.76
CA ASP A 69 -3.24 -11.78 17.80
C ASP A 69 -3.61 -12.86 16.73
N LYS A 70 -2.79 -13.90 16.58
CA LYS A 70 -2.96 -15.05 15.66
C LYS A 70 -4.20 -15.90 15.94
N LYS A 71 -4.85 -15.75 17.10
CA LYS A 71 -5.96 -16.59 17.57
C LYS A 71 -7.21 -15.83 18.07
N SER A 72 -7.22 -14.51 17.96
CA SER A 72 -8.27 -13.64 18.52
C SER A 72 -9.07 -12.94 17.41
N PRO A 73 -10.20 -12.27 17.73
CA PRO A 73 -11.09 -11.75 16.69
C PRO A 73 -10.41 -10.67 15.85
N THR A 74 -10.59 -10.78 14.54
CA THR A 74 -10.36 -9.70 13.57
C THR A 74 -11.56 -8.76 13.60
N CYS A 75 -11.30 -7.46 13.70
CA CYS A 75 -12.29 -6.42 13.48
C CYS A 75 -12.03 -5.84 12.10
N GLU A 76 -12.99 -6.04 11.20
CA GLU A 76 -12.99 -5.45 9.86
C GLU A 76 -14.21 -4.55 9.77
N LEU A 77 -13.99 -3.34 9.26
CA LEU A 77 -15.05 -2.37 9.02
C LEU A 77 -14.85 -1.77 7.63
N GLU A 78 -15.87 -1.90 6.79
CA GLU A 78 -15.95 -1.20 5.52
C GLU A 78 -17.13 -0.21 5.57
N VAL A 79 -16.85 1.05 5.23
CA VAL A 79 -17.87 2.11 5.21
C VAL A 79 -17.67 3.06 4.03
N PHE A 80 -18.76 3.65 3.55
CA PHE A 80 -18.72 4.77 2.62
C PHE A 80 -18.83 6.08 3.37
N ALA A 81 -17.79 6.91 3.28
CA ALA A 81 -17.70 8.20 3.95
C ALA A 81 -17.91 9.33 2.94
N ARG A 82 -18.61 10.39 3.36
CA ARG A 82 -18.73 11.61 2.56
C ARG A 82 -17.48 12.48 2.74
N ILE A 83 -16.94 12.97 1.64
CA ILE A 83 -15.82 13.93 1.61
C ILE A 83 -16.42 15.33 1.83
N VAL A 84 -15.98 16.03 2.89
CA VAL A 84 -16.49 17.35 3.30
C VAL A 84 -15.35 18.35 3.41
#